data_AF-A0A1B6AG33-F1
#
_entry.id   AF-A0A1B6AG33-F1
#
_cell.length_a   1.000
_cell.length_b   1.000
_cell.length_c   1.000
_cell.angle_alpha   90.00
_cell.angle_beta   90.00
_cell.angle_gamma   90.00
#
_symmetry.space_group_name_H-M   'P 1'
#
loop_
_entity.id
_entity.type
_entity.pdbx_description
1 polymer ?
#
loop_
_entity_poly.entity_id
_entity_poly.type
_entity_poly.pdbx_seq_one_letter_code
_entity_poly.pdbx_strand_id
1 'polypeptide(L)'
;MTKPTGASGQPPYLRIVAGIRQRISDGELAPGDRVPSTRQLARQWGVALATATKALTTLRLEGLVETRPRAGTVVAGTADAGAVPGAPLRKRSSPAAAAEQELSLERIVRAAIGIADAEGLSALSMRGVAARLGVAAMSPYRYVTGKDNLVLLMADAAFGEPSYPTEAPEGWRARIELGSRTLWAVYRRHPWLAQLGPLTRPLLVPNLIAHGEWMLRALDGHGLDRATLFDVHVLLYSHVQGLAVNLEWEAHAEASTGQSEDQWMDSRAATLEELVESGRFPTFAKVLGAFDDGYDLRLDALFESGLRALLDGLTPLIEGSGATAVR
;
A
#
# COMPACT_ATOMS: atom_id res chain seq x y z
N MET A 1 -19.98 -0.85 34.25
CA MET A 1 -18.63 -1.45 34.37
C MET A 1 -17.62 -0.44 33.85
N THR A 2 -17.02 0.31 34.77
CA THR A 2 -16.15 1.45 34.50
C THR A 2 -14.71 0.96 34.36
N LYS A 3 -14.08 1.14 33.19
CA LYS A 3 -12.64 0.86 33.00
C LYS A 3 -11.82 2.04 33.56
N PRO A 4 -10.68 1.77 34.23
CA PRO A 4 -9.88 2.82 34.85
C PRO A 4 -9.06 3.56 33.79
N THR A 5 -9.15 4.89 33.84
CA THR A 5 -8.31 5.84 33.10
C THR A 5 -6.90 5.85 33.71
N GLY A 6 -5.98 5.11 33.09
CA GLY A 6 -4.56 5.11 33.47
C GLY A 6 -3.81 6.21 32.74
N ALA A 7 -3.41 7.24 33.49
CA ALA A 7 -2.65 8.41 33.03
C ALA A 7 -1.29 8.04 32.39
N SER A 8 -1.21 8.24 31.09
CA SER A 8 -0.09 8.71 30.25
C SER A 8 -0.45 8.33 28.82
N GLY A 9 -1.03 9.27 28.05
CA GLY A 9 -1.60 9.06 26.72
C GLY A 9 -0.59 8.68 25.62
N GLN A 10 0.56 8.12 26.00
CA GLN A 10 1.60 7.72 25.08
C GLN A 10 1.43 6.23 24.72
N PRO A 11 1.36 5.90 23.41
CA PRO A 11 1.35 4.52 22.93
C PRO A 11 2.41 3.63 23.64
N PRO A 12 2.09 2.39 24.03
CA PRO A 12 2.98 1.54 24.83
C PRO A 12 4.40 1.34 24.27
N TYR A 13 4.56 1.31 22.94
CA TYR A 13 5.89 1.20 22.32
C TYR A 13 6.75 2.45 22.56
N LEU A 14 6.16 3.65 22.62
CA LEU A 14 6.88 4.89 22.87
C LEU A 14 7.39 4.98 24.31
N ARG A 15 6.69 4.37 25.27
CA ARG A 15 7.18 4.25 26.65
C ARG A 15 8.45 3.40 26.72
N ILE A 16 8.50 2.31 25.95
CA ILE A 16 9.68 1.45 25.84
C ILE A 16 10.84 2.21 25.17
N VAL A 17 10.55 2.93 24.08
CA VAL A 17 11.55 3.77 23.37
C VAL A 17 12.14 4.82 24.31
N ALA A 18 11.29 5.58 25.00
CA ALA A 18 11.72 6.61 25.95
C ALA A 18 12.58 6.02 27.08
N GLY A 19 12.19 4.85 27.62
CA GLY A 19 12.96 4.17 28.66
C GLY A 19 14.35 3.73 28.20
N ILE A 20 14.48 3.16 26.98
CA ILE A 20 15.80 2.77 26.46
C ILE A 20 16.63 4.00 26.09
N ARG A 21 16.03 5.05 25.53
CA ARG A 21 16.70 6.32 25.23
C ARG A 21 17.31 6.94 26.49
N GLN A 22 16.54 7.00 27.57
CA GLN A 22 16.99 7.52 28.85
C GLN A 22 18.22 6.77 29.36
N ARG A 23 18.20 5.43 29.29
CA ARG A 23 19.33 4.59 29.72
C ARG A 23 20.59 4.77 28.87
N ILE A 24 20.44 5.07 27.58
CA ILE A 24 21.58 5.43 26.71
C ILE A 24 22.11 6.82 27.10
N SER A 25 21.22 7.80 27.29
CA SER A 25 21.60 9.17 27.69
C SER A 25 22.26 9.25 29.06
N ASP A 26 21.81 8.44 30.01
CA ASP A 26 22.36 8.36 31.37
C ASP A 26 23.66 7.53 31.45
N GLY A 27 24.07 6.92 30.33
CA GLY A 27 25.29 6.11 30.25
C GLY A 27 25.17 4.69 30.82
N GLU A 28 23.96 4.25 31.21
CA GLU A 28 23.71 2.87 31.65
C GLU A 28 23.85 1.84 30.51
N LEU A 29 23.67 2.29 29.26
CA LEU A 29 23.91 1.50 28.05
C LEU A 29 24.89 2.27 27.16
N ALA A 30 26.15 1.82 27.12
CA ALA A 30 27.20 2.42 26.32
C ALA A 30 27.15 1.92 24.87
N PRO A 31 27.73 2.68 23.91
CA PRO A 31 27.96 2.20 22.55
C PRO A 31 28.52 0.78 22.47
N GLY A 32 27.82 -0.11 21.76
CA GLY A 32 28.17 -1.53 21.65
C GLY A 32 27.56 -2.45 22.71
N ASP A 33 26.95 -1.91 23.77
CA ASP A 33 26.26 -2.71 24.77
C ASP A 33 24.99 -3.34 24.21
N ARG A 34 24.67 -4.54 24.70
CA ARG A 34 23.47 -5.27 24.27
C ARG A 34 22.21 -4.63 24.85
N VAL A 35 21.29 -4.28 23.97
CA VAL A 35 19.93 -3.88 24.32
C VAL A 35 19.10 -5.15 24.59
N PRO A 36 18.16 -5.14 25.56
CA PRO A 36 17.31 -6.29 25.83
C PRO A 36 16.57 -6.78 24.57
N SER A 37 16.51 -8.11 24.41
CA SER A 37 15.84 -8.73 23.26
C SER A 37 14.33 -8.45 23.26
N THR A 38 13.68 -8.64 22.10
CA THR A 38 12.23 -8.47 21.94
C THR A 38 11.42 -9.21 23.01
N ARG A 39 11.77 -10.47 23.31
CA ARG A 39 11.07 -11.27 24.34
C ARG A 39 11.30 -10.72 25.75
N GLN A 40 12.50 -10.21 26.05
CA GLN A 40 12.79 -9.61 27.35
C GLN A 40 12.04 -8.30 27.54
N LEU A 41 11.99 -7.44 26.50
CA LEU A 41 11.22 -6.19 26.54
C LEU A 41 9.72 -6.46 26.70
N ALA A 42 9.17 -7.43 25.96
CA ALA A 42 7.76 -7.82 26.08
C ALA A 42 7.41 -8.25 27.52
N ARG A 43 8.26 -9.08 28.14
CA ARG A 43 8.08 -9.54 29.51
C ARG A 43 8.24 -8.43 30.55
N GLN A 44 9.28 -7.60 30.41
CA GLN A 44 9.61 -6.54 31.37
C GLN A 44 8.55 -5.44 31.40
N TRP A 45 7.98 -5.09 30.23
CA TRP A 45 7.03 -4.00 30.09
C TRP A 45 5.57 -4.47 30.03
N GLY A 46 5.31 -5.79 30.11
CA GLY A 46 3.96 -6.35 30.08
C GLY A 46 3.22 -6.09 28.76
N VAL A 47 3.93 -6.12 27.62
CA VAL A 47 3.36 -5.82 26.29
C VAL A 47 3.43 -7.02 25.34
N ALA A 48 2.61 -6.99 24.29
CA ALA A 48 2.69 -7.98 23.22
C ALA A 48 4.05 -7.94 22.47
N LEU A 49 4.46 -9.09 21.92
CA LEU A 49 5.74 -9.23 21.20
C LEU A 49 5.87 -8.22 20.04
N ALA A 50 4.78 -7.99 19.30
CA ALA A 50 4.72 -7.02 18.20
C ALA A 50 5.00 -5.57 18.67
N THR A 51 4.54 -5.20 19.86
CA THR A 51 4.79 -3.88 20.46
C THR A 51 6.27 -3.70 20.83
N ALA A 52 6.89 -4.75 21.39
CA ALA A 52 8.32 -4.76 21.68
C ALA A 52 9.18 -4.72 20.40
N THR A 53 8.77 -5.44 19.34
CA THR A 53 9.40 -5.38 18.02
C THR A 53 9.31 -3.98 17.43
N LYS A 54 8.14 -3.33 17.56
CA LYS A 54 7.93 -1.95 17.11
C LYS A 54 8.84 -0.98 17.87
N ALA A 55 9.00 -1.12 19.19
CA ALA A 55 9.89 -0.28 19.98
C ALA A 55 11.38 -0.41 19.57
N LEU A 56 11.89 -1.64 19.41
CA LEU A 56 13.27 -1.86 18.93
C LEU A 56 13.47 -1.35 17.51
N THR A 57 12.44 -1.46 16.66
CA THR A 57 12.47 -0.90 15.31
C THR A 57 12.54 0.62 15.35
N THR A 58 11.73 1.28 16.19
CA THR A 58 11.79 2.74 16.39
C THR A 58 13.14 3.21 16.91
N LEU A 59 13.73 2.54 17.91
CA LEU A 59 15.08 2.87 18.40
C LEU A 59 16.15 2.73 17.31
N ARG A 60 15.98 1.76 16.40
CA ARG A 60 16.89 1.56 15.27
C ARG A 60 16.70 2.64 14.19
N LEU A 61 15.47 3.08 13.96
CA LEU A 61 15.16 4.22 13.09
C LEU A 61 15.75 5.53 13.63
N GLU A 62 15.78 5.70 14.95
CA GLU A 62 16.41 6.85 15.61
C GLU A 62 17.94 6.76 15.66
N GLY A 63 18.54 5.69 15.13
CA GLY A 63 19.99 5.49 15.15
C GLY A 63 20.58 5.22 16.53
N LEU A 64 19.74 4.93 17.54
CA LEU A 64 20.19 4.67 18.91
C LEU A 64 20.65 3.22 19.10
N VAL A 65 20.17 2.29 18.27
CA VAL A 65 20.53 0.88 18.33
C VAL A 65 20.71 0.27 16.93
N GLU A 66 21.57 -0.74 16.82
CA GLU A 66 21.83 -1.48 15.59
C GLU A 66 21.81 -2.99 15.83
N THR A 67 21.57 -3.79 14.78
CA THR A 67 21.58 -5.25 14.88
C THR A 67 22.91 -5.80 14.40
N ARG A 68 23.66 -6.48 15.27
CA ARG A 68 24.94 -7.12 14.93
C ARG A 68 24.79 -8.65 14.84
N PRO A 69 25.31 -9.30 13.78
CA PRO A 69 25.32 -10.76 13.67
C PRO A 69 25.94 -11.42 14.91
N ARG A 70 25.27 -12.42 15.49
CA ARG A 70 25.65 -13.16 16.72
C ARG A 70 25.71 -12.37 18.03
N ALA A 71 25.49 -11.06 18.01
CA ALA A 71 25.47 -10.22 19.21
C ALA A 71 24.07 -9.66 19.58
N GLY A 72 23.11 -9.75 18.67
CA GLY A 72 21.76 -9.22 18.89
C GLY A 72 21.67 -7.72 18.60
N THR A 73 20.72 -7.03 19.23
CA THR A 73 20.60 -5.57 19.13
C THR A 73 21.55 -4.92 20.13
N VAL A 74 22.37 -3.98 19.69
CA VAL A 74 23.31 -3.23 20.52
C VAL A 74 23.12 -1.73 20.36
N VAL A 75 23.59 -0.91 21.31
CA VAL A 75 23.60 0.56 21.17
C VAL A 75 24.55 0.95 20.05
N ALA A 76 24.11 1.86 19.16
CA ALA A 76 24.93 2.33 18.06
C ALA A 76 26.10 3.18 18.58
N GLY A 77 27.27 3.04 17.96
CA GLY A 77 28.42 3.91 18.25
C GLY A 77 28.43 5.14 17.38
N THR A 78 28.70 6.30 17.96
CA THR A 78 29.15 7.47 17.21
C THR A 78 30.45 7.11 16.51
N ALA A 79 30.43 6.94 15.19
CA ALA A 79 31.63 6.67 14.42
C ALA A 79 32.59 7.84 14.56
N ASP A 80 33.77 7.53 15.10
CA ASP A 80 34.87 8.44 15.39
C ASP A 80 35.42 9.08 14.10
N ALA A 81 35.53 10.40 14.12
CA ALA A 81 36.16 11.19 13.08
C ALA A 81 37.66 11.27 13.37
N GLY A 82 38.46 10.37 12.77
CA GLY A 82 39.91 10.42 12.93
C GLY A 82 40.69 9.48 12.03
N ALA A 83 41.06 9.93 10.81
CA ALA A 83 42.22 9.42 10.08
C ALA A 83 42.76 10.47 9.07
N VAL A 84 44.09 10.62 9.08
CA VAL A 84 44.96 11.67 8.51
C VAL A 84 45.04 11.66 6.96
N PRO A 85 45.39 12.78 6.28
CA PRO A 85 45.37 12.90 4.82
C PRO A 85 46.57 12.26 4.12
N GLY A 86 46.31 11.41 3.12
CA GLY A 86 47.27 10.92 2.13
C GLY A 86 46.91 11.41 0.72
N ALA A 87 47.92 11.88 -0.01
CA ALA A 87 47.88 12.59 -1.30
C ALA A 87 46.99 11.96 -2.42
N PRO A 88 46.49 12.78 -3.38
CA PRO A 88 45.41 12.37 -4.28
C PRO A 88 45.91 11.50 -5.43
N LEU A 89 45.56 10.22 -5.41
CA LEU A 89 45.47 9.40 -6.61
C LEU A 89 44.14 9.74 -7.31
N ARG A 90 44.20 10.30 -8.52
CA ARG A 90 43.05 10.52 -9.40
C ARG A 90 42.30 9.19 -9.61
N LYS A 91 41.25 8.94 -8.83
CA LYS A 91 40.29 7.86 -9.06
C LYS A 91 39.55 8.16 -10.36
N ARG A 92 39.74 7.31 -11.37
CA ARG A 92 38.73 7.15 -12.41
C ARG A 92 37.45 6.73 -11.69
N SER A 93 36.38 7.50 -11.83
CA SER A 93 35.09 7.22 -11.23
C SER A 93 34.59 5.85 -11.72
N SER A 94 34.47 4.89 -10.81
CA SER A 94 33.83 3.60 -11.11
C SER A 94 32.34 3.85 -11.44
N PRO A 95 31.71 3.04 -12.30
CA PRO A 95 30.28 3.18 -12.64
C PRO A 95 29.37 3.22 -11.41
N ALA A 96 29.69 2.43 -10.38
CA ALA A 96 28.98 2.43 -9.09
C ALA A 96 29.07 3.78 -8.35
N ALA A 97 30.21 4.48 -8.43
CA ALA A 97 30.39 5.79 -7.79
C ALA A 97 29.64 6.89 -8.55
N ALA A 98 29.51 6.79 -9.87
CA ALA A 98 28.68 7.68 -10.67
C ALA A 98 27.18 7.44 -10.40
N ALA A 99 26.75 6.17 -10.35
CA ALA A 99 25.38 5.81 -9.98
C ALA A 99 25.00 6.26 -8.55
N GLU A 100 25.97 6.25 -7.62
CA GLU A 100 25.78 6.78 -6.27
C GLU A 100 25.63 8.31 -6.22
N GLN A 101 26.27 9.05 -7.13
CA GLN A 101 26.12 10.50 -7.24
C GLN A 101 24.77 10.91 -7.85
N GLU A 102 24.19 10.04 -8.68
CA GLU A 102 22.88 10.23 -9.30
C GLU A 102 21.72 9.54 -8.54
N LEU A 103 21.98 9.02 -7.34
CA LEU A 103 20.95 8.38 -6.54
C LEU A 103 20.02 9.45 -5.94
N SER A 104 18.73 9.34 -6.23
CA SER A 104 17.67 10.20 -5.68
C SER A 104 16.52 9.37 -5.14
N LEU A 105 15.70 9.98 -4.28
CA LEU A 105 14.51 9.31 -3.76
C LEU A 105 13.56 8.90 -4.88
N GLU A 106 13.34 9.79 -5.86
CA GLU A 106 12.50 9.52 -7.04
C GLU A 106 12.98 8.30 -7.83
N ARG A 107 14.31 8.18 -8.02
CA ARG A 107 14.91 7.07 -8.74
C ARG A 107 14.77 5.75 -7.97
N ILE A 108 14.86 5.79 -6.63
CA ILE A 108 14.58 4.66 -5.75
C ILE A 108 13.13 4.21 -5.86
N VAL A 109 12.19 5.16 -5.75
CA VAL A 109 10.75 4.88 -5.84
C VAL A 109 10.39 4.30 -7.20
N ARG A 110 10.87 4.90 -8.30
CA ARG A 110 10.63 4.39 -9.66
C ARG A 110 11.18 2.98 -9.88
N ALA A 111 12.39 2.70 -9.38
CA ALA A 111 12.97 1.37 -9.47
C ALA A 111 12.19 0.34 -8.65
N ALA A 112 11.65 0.74 -7.49
CA ALA A 112 10.82 -0.10 -6.64
C ALA A 112 9.45 -0.40 -7.27
N ILE A 113 8.79 0.60 -7.86
CA ILE A 113 7.56 0.43 -8.65
C ILE A 113 7.81 -0.55 -9.79
N GLY A 114 8.88 -0.37 -10.57
CA GLY A 114 9.20 -1.28 -11.67
C GLY A 114 9.56 -2.72 -11.26
N ILE A 115 9.91 -2.98 -10.00
CA ILE A 115 10.02 -4.34 -9.46
C ILE A 115 8.63 -4.87 -9.12
N ALA A 116 7.82 -4.08 -8.43
CA ALA A 116 6.47 -4.49 -8.03
C ALA A 116 5.54 -4.73 -9.22
N ASP A 117 5.64 -3.92 -10.28
CA ASP A 117 4.86 -4.07 -11.51
C ASP A 117 5.23 -5.36 -12.27
N ALA A 118 6.49 -5.79 -12.19
CA ALA A 118 7.00 -6.93 -12.96
C ALA A 118 6.94 -8.26 -12.19
N GLU A 119 7.15 -8.22 -10.88
CA GLU A 119 7.37 -9.40 -10.04
C GLU A 119 6.42 -9.45 -8.82
N GLY A 120 5.51 -8.48 -8.70
CA GLY A 120 4.60 -8.33 -7.58
C GLY A 120 5.27 -7.72 -6.33
N LEU A 121 4.43 -7.26 -5.39
CA LEU A 121 4.91 -6.58 -4.18
C LEU A 121 5.72 -7.48 -3.24
N SER A 122 5.47 -8.79 -3.27
CA SER A 122 6.20 -9.77 -2.46
C SER A 122 7.68 -9.84 -2.82
N ALA A 123 8.04 -9.64 -4.09
CA ALA A 123 9.42 -9.64 -4.56
C ALA A 123 10.21 -8.40 -4.11
N LEU A 124 9.53 -7.32 -3.73
CA LEU A 124 10.16 -6.07 -3.32
C LEU A 124 11.06 -6.27 -2.09
N SER A 125 12.33 -5.94 -2.23
CA SER A 125 13.29 -5.89 -1.11
C SER A 125 14.26 -4.72 -1.28
N MET A 126 14.74 -4.16 -0.16
CA MET A 126 15.72 -3.06 -0.20
C MET A 126 17.01 -3.43 -0.94
N ARG A 127 17.43 -4.69 -0.82
CA ARG A 127 18.59 -5.23 -1.57
C ARG A 127 18.29 -5.36 -3.06
N GLY A 128 17.10 -5.81 -3.44
CA GLY A 128 16.65 -5.89 -4.83
C GLY A 128 16.63 -4.50 -5.49
N VAL A 129 16.10 -3.48 -4.78
CA VAL A 129 16.12 -2.09 -5.27
C VAL A 129 17.55 -1.58 -5.48
N ALA A 130 18.45 -1.80 -4.51
CA ALA A 130 19.85 -1.41 -4.65
C ALA A 130 20.54 -2.10 -5.84
N ALA A 131 20.31 -3.41 -6.01
CA ALA A 131 20.85 -4.20 -7.10
C ALA A 131 20.35 -3.69 -8.46
N ARG A 132 19.05 -3.41 -8.60
CA ARG A 132 18.47 -2.84 -9.83
C ARG A 132 19.03 -1.47 -10.17
N LEU A 133 19.43 -0.69 -9.16
CA LEU A 133 20.05 0.63 -9.34
C LEU A 133 21.58 0.57 -9.50
N GLY A 134 22.22 -0.59 -9.34
CA GLY A 134 23.68 -0.74 -9.42
C GLY A 134 24.44 -0.04 -8.29
N VAL A 135 23.80 0.18 -7.13
CA VAL A 135 24.39 0.86 -5.97
C VAL A 135 24.60 -0.10 -4.80
N ALA A 136 25.41 0.29 -3.82
CA ALA A 136 25.60 -0.50 -2.60
C ALA A 136 24.27 -0.70 -1.85
N ALA A 137 24.10 -1.88 -1.22
CA ALA A 137 22.86 -2.26 -0.52
C ALA A 137 22.43 -1.27 0.59
N MET A 138 23.38 -0.54 1.17
CA MET A 138 23.12 0.47 2.20
C MET A 138 22.69 1.83 1.63
N SER A 139 22.92 2.10 0.34
CA SER A 139 22.68 3.41 -0.26
C SER A 139 21.21 3.85 -0.25
N PRO A 140 20.20 2.98 -0.50
CA PRO A 140 18.79 3.39 -0.44
C PRO A 140 18.32 3.80 0.96
N TYR A 141 18.92 3.25 2.03
CA TYR A 141 18.54 3.57 3.41
C TYR A 141 18.84 5.01 3.82
N ARG A 142 19.66 5.74 3.04
CA ARG A 142 19.88 7.18 3.22
C ARG A 142 18.66 8.03 2.88
N TYR A 143 17.76 7.50 2.05
CA TYR A 143 16.58 8.21 1.55
C TYR A 143 15.28 7.66 2.14
N VAL A 144 15.27 6.37 2.50
CA VAL A 144 14.07 5.67 2.93
C VAL A 144 14.34 4.80 4.15
N THR A 145 13.49 4.94 5.17
CA THR A 145 13.63 4.29 6.49
C THR A 145 13.32 2.78 6.51
N GLY A 146 12.91 2.20 5.38
CA GLY A 146 12.69 0.76 5.24
C GLY A 146 11.65 0.43 4.16
N LYS A 147 11.36 -0.88 4.00
CA LYS A 147 10.42 -1.37 2.98
C LYS A 147 9.03 -0.74 3.14
N ASP A 148 8.48 -0.70 4.35
CA ASP A 148 7.12 -0.18 4.57
C ASP A 148 6.99 1.30 4.18
N ASN A 149 7.99 2.12 4.50
CA ASN A 149 8.00 3.53 4.08
C ASN A 149 8.21 3.67 2.56
N LEU A 150 9.03 2.81 1.96
CA LEU A 150 9.19 2.76 0.51
C LEU A 150 7.87 2.43 -0.17
N VAL A 151 7.10 1.47 0.36
CA VAL A 151 5.79 1.09 -0.18
C VAL A 151 4.81 2.26 -0.14
N LEU A 152 4.78 3.06 0.94
CA LEU A 152 3.94 4.26 0.99
C LEU A 152 4.36 5.31 -0.03
N LEU A 153 5.66 5.50 -0.24
CA LEU A 153 6.17 6.44 -1.25
C LEU A 153 5.91 5.95 -2.67
N MET A 154 5.99 4.64 -2.91
CA MET A 154 5.58 4.01 -4.17
C MET A 154 4.08 4.22 -4.42
N ALA A 155 3.25 4.01 -3.40
CA ALA A 155 1.81 4.21 -3.51
C ALA A 155 1.47 5.66 -3.83
N ASP A 156 2.05 6.61 -3.10
CA ASP A 156 1.85 8.03 -3.35
C ASP A 156 2.27 8.43 -4.77
N ALA A 157 3.44 7.98 -5.23
CA ALA A 157 3.92 8.25 -6.57
C ALA A 157 3.01 7.67 -7.66
N ALA A 158 2.54 6.43 -7.49
CA ALA A 158 1.66 5.76 -8.45
C ALA A 158 0.27 6.41 -8.55
N PHE A 159 -0.32 6.80 -7.41
CA PHE A 159 -1.57 7.58 -7.40
C PHE A 159 -1.40 8.98 -8.01
N GLY A 160 -0.17 9.51 -8.05
CA GLY A 160 0.16 10.81 -8.64
C GLY A 160 0.51 10.78 -10.13
N GLU A 161 0.56 9.60 -10.78
CA GLU A 161 0.82 9.52 -12.22
C GLU A 161 -0.27 10.19 -13.08
N PRO A 162 -1.57 10.02 -12.78
CA PRO A 162 -2.62 10.70 -13.52
C PRO A 162 -2.75 12.17 -13.11
N SER A 163 -3.07 13.02 -14.07
CA SER A 163 -3.51 14.39 -13.82
C SER A 163 -5.01 14.53 -14.02
N TYR A 164 -5.65 15.28 -13.13
CA TYR A 164 -7.03 15.73 -13.33
C TYR A 164 -7.05 17.01 -14.16
N PRO A 165 -8.04 17.19 -15.04
CA PRO A 165 -8.16 18.43 -15.81
C PRO A 165 -8.45 19.61 -14.86
N THR A 166 -7.85 20.77 -15.16
CA THR A 166 -8.09 22.00 -14.40
C THR A 166 -9.57 22.41 -14.46
N GLU A 167 -10.18 22.25 -15.63
CA GLU A 167 -11.61 22.41 -15.85
C GLU A 167 -12.29 21.05 -15.70
N ALA A 168 -13.01 20.87 -14.60
CA ALA A 168 -13.70 19.62 -14.33
C ALA A 168 -14.96 19.51 -15.23
N PRO A 169 -15.27 18.29 -15.73
CA PRO A 169 -16.50 18.05 -16.48
C PRO A 169 -17.75 18.61 -15.78
N GLU A 170 -18.74 19.04 -16.55
CA GLU A 170 -20.01 19.50 -15.97
C GLU A 170 -20.81 18.33 -15.38
N GLY A 171 -21.40 18.57 -14.21
CA GLY A 171 -22.21 17.59 -13.50
C GLY A 171 -21.41 16.61 -12.63
N TRP A 172 -22.01 16.20 -11.52
CA TRP A 172 -21.41 15.27 -10.55
C TRP A 172 -21.03 13.94 -11.21
N ARG A 173 -21.90 13.43 -12.09
CA ARG A 173 -21.75 12.11 -12.69
C ARG A 173 -20.50 12.01 -13.56
N ALA A 174 -20.30 12.96 -14.48
CA ALA A 174 -19.16 12.95 -15.38
C ALA A 174 -17.82 13.08 -14.62
N ARG A 175 -17.80 13.85 -13.54
CA ARG A 175 -16.61 13.98 -12.66
C ARG A 175 -16.29 12.68 -11.93
N ILE A 176 -17.31 12.01 -11.38
CA ILE A 176 -17.14 10.72 -10.70
C ILE A 176 -16.70 9.66 -11.70
N GLU A 177 -17.30 9.60 -12.88
CA GLU A 177 -16.90 8.66 -13.92
C GLU A 177 -15.43 8.84 -14.32
N LEU A 178 -14.98 10.09 -14.51
CA LEU A 178 -13.57 10.37 -14.78
C LEU A 178 -12.67 9.92 -13.62
N GLY A 179 -13.03 10.25 -12.38
CA GLY A 179 -12.27 9.85 -11.19
C GLY A 179 -12.16 8.33 -11.04
N SER A 180 -13.27 7.61 -11.19
CA SER A 180 -13.30 6.15 -11.11
C SER A 180 -12.49 5.48 -12.22
N ARG A 181 -12.57 5.97 -13.46
CA ARG A 181 -11.77 5.46 -14.59
C ARG A 181 -10.28 5.74 -14.40
N THR A 182 -9.94 6.91 -13.87
CA THR A 182 -8.55 7.26 -13.52
C THR A 182 -8.00 6.31 -12.46
N LEU A 183 -8.75 6.07 -11.38
CA LEU A 183 -8.34 5.12 -10.33
C LEU A 183 -8.21 3.69 -10.88
N TRP A 184 -9.15 3.26 -11.71
CA TRP A 184 -9.09 1.95 -12.38
C TRP A 184 -7.84 1.80 -13.25
N ALA A 185 -7.51 2.82 -14.04
CA ALA A 185 -6.31 2.83 -14.87
C ALA A 185 -5.02 2.73 -14.03
N VAL A 186 -4.95 3.39 -12.88
CA VAL A 186 -3.82 3.27 -11.94
C VAL A 186 -3.69 1.85 -11.41
N TYR A 187 -4.79 1.23 -10.95
CA TYR A 187 -4.74 -0.14 -10.48
C TYR A 187 -4.38 -1.14 -11.57
N ARG A 188 -4.86 -0.93 -12.80
CA ARG A 188 -4.48 -1.76 -13.94
C ARG A 188 -2.99 -1.67 -14.27
N ARG A 189 -2.41 -0.49 -14.10
CA ARG A 189 -0.98 -0.26 -14.34
C ARG A 189 -0.11 -0.79 -13.20
N HIS A 190 -0.62 -0.75 -11.97
CA HIS A 190 0.06 -1.15 -10.74
C HIS A 190 -0.83 -2.07 -9.88
N PRO A 191 -1.04 -3.35 -10.26
CA PRO A 191 -2.02 -4.22 -9.61
C PRO A 191 -1.78 -4.44 -8.11
N TRP A 192 -0.52 -4.39 -7.67
CA TRP A 192 -0.12 -4.47 -6.27
C TRP A 192 -0.71 -3.38 -5.36
N LEU A 193 -1.11 -2.22 -5.90
CA LEU A 193 -1.68 -1.12 -5.12
C LEU A 193 -3.01 -1.50 -4.44
N ALA A 194 -3.82 -2.32 -5.10
CA ALA A 194 -5.17 -2.65 -4.63
C ALA A 194 -5.14 -3.40 -3.28
N GLN A 195 -4.02 -4.05 -2.96
CA GLN A 195 -3.85 -4.90 -1.77
C GLN A 195 -3.16 -4.22 -0.59
N LEU A 196 -2.77 -2.95 -0.69
CA LEU A 196 -1.92 -2.29 0.31
C LEU A 196 -2.56 -2.07 1.70
N GLY A 197 -3.88 -2.18 1.82
CA GLY A 197 -4.54 -2.09 3.12
C GLY A 197 -6.05 -2.29 3.08
N PRO A 198 -6.66 -2.65 4.21
CA PRO A 198 -8.11 -2.77 4.30
C PRO A 198 -8.77 -1.40 4.21
N LEU A 199 -9.99 -1.34 3.66
CA LEU A 199 -10.80 -0.13 3.57
C LEU A 199 -10.97 0.60 4.92
N THR A 200 -10.96 -0.15 6.03
CA THR A 200 -11.10 0.35 7.40
C THR A 200 -9.83 1.00 7.96
N ARG A 201 -8.71 0.97 7.22
CA ARG A 201 -7.45 1.64 7.54
C ARG A 201 -6.93 2.35 6.30
N PRO A 202 -7.52 3.51 5.95
CA PRO A 202 -7.20 4.20 4.71
C PRO A 202 -5.72 4.60 4.66
N LEU A 203 -5.14 4.48 3.47
CA LEU A 203 -3.79 4.97 3.20
C LEU A 203 -3.82 6.50 3.19
N LEU A 204 -3.01 7.10 4.04
CA LEU A 204 -2.88 8.56 4.12
C LEU A 204 -1.68 9.00 3.29
N VAL A 205 -1.85 8.99 1.97
CA VAL A 205 -0.85 9.46 1.01
C VAL A 205 -1.40 10.64 0.19
N PRO A 206 -0.65 11.74 0.01
CA PRO A 206 -1.12 12.97 -0.63
C PRO A 206 -1.89 12.79 -1.94
N ASN A 207 -1.40 12.01 -2.89
CA ASN A 207 -2.04 11.86 -4.20
C ASN A 207 -3.35 11.05 -4.14
N LEU A 208 -3.47 10.12 -3.19
CA LEU A 208 -4.75 9.45 -2.94
C LEU A 208 -5.77 10.40 -2.30
N ILE A 209 -5.32 11.28 -1.40
CA ILE A 209 -6.18 12.34 -0.85
C ILE A 209 -6.61 13.32 -1.94
N ALA A 210 -5.74 13.63 -2.90
CA ALA A 210 -6.10 14.46 -4.05
C ALA A 210 -7.18 13.81 -4.94
N HIS A 211 -7.09 12.49 -5.17
CA HIS A 211 -8.17 11.73 -5.81
C HIS A 211 -9.46 11.78 -4.97
N GLY A 212 -9.37 11.61 -3.66
CA GLY A 212 -10.51 11.76 -2.76
C GLY A 212 -11.17 13.13 -2.86
N GLU A 213 -10.39 14.21 -2.80
CA GLU A 213 -10.86 15.59 -2.98
C GLU A 213 -11.59 15.77 -4.32
N TRP A 214 -11.06 15.22 -5.42
CA TRP A 214 -11.75 15.25 -6.73
C TRP A 214 -13.16 14.63 -6.65
N MET A 215 -13.27 13.46 -6.03
CA MET A 215 -14.54 12.74 -5.89
C MET A 215 -15.50 13.46 -4.95
N LEU A 216 -15.01 13.97 -3.81
CA LEU A 216 -15.82 14.69 -2.83
C LEU A 216 -16.36 16.00 -3.40
N ARG A 217 -15.55 16.75 -4.18
CA ARG A 217 -15.99 17.97 -4.88
C ARG A 217 -17.06 17.72 -5.94
N ALA A 218 -17.15 16.52 -6.49
CA ALA A 218 -18.23 16.16 -7.40
C ALA A 218 -19.56 15.98 -6.66
N LEU A 219 -19.52 15.59 -5.38
CA LEU A 219 -20.69 15.34 -4.53
C LEU A 219 -21.09 16.57 -3.70
N ASP A 220 -20.16 17.49 -3.45
CA ASP A 220 -20.40 18.71 -2.70
C ASP A 220 -21.43 19.61 -3.40
N GLY A 221 -22.27 20.30 -2.62
CA GLY A 221 -23.34 21.17 -3.13
C GLY A 221 -24.64 20.47 -3.54
N HIS A 222 -24.73 19.13 -3.42
CA HIS A 222 -25.94 18.36 -3.76
C HIS A 222 -26.92 18.13 -2.59
N GLY A 223 -26.74 18.84 -1.47
CA GLY A 223 -27.62 18.74 -0.30
C GLY A 223 -27.41 17.49 0.55
N LEU A 224 -26.36 16.70 0.28
CA LEU A 224 -25.96 15.56 1.10
C LEU A 224 -25.38 16.03 2.44
N ASP A 225 -25.68 15.33 3.53
CA ASP A 225 -24.95 15.53 4.78
C ASP A 225 -23.52 14.96 4.65
N ARG A 226 -22.62 15.41 5.55
CA ARG A 226 -21.20 15.08 5.49
C ARG A 226 -20.91 13.58 5.63
N ALA A 227 -21.71 12.86 6.42
CA ALA A 227 -21.52 11.42 6.60
C ALA A 227 -21.94 10.69 5.32
N THR A 228 -23.12 10.99 4.78
CA THR A 228 -23.59 10.42 3.51
C THR A 228 -22.64 10.70 2.36
N LEU A 229 -22.13 11.94 2.24
CA LEU A 229 -21.15 12.31 1.22
C LEU A 229 -19.89 11.43 1.30
N PHE A 230 -19.36 11.22 2.51
CA PHE A 230 -18.18 10.38 2.71
C PHE A 230 -18.47 8.90 2.47
N ASP A 231 -19.64 8.40 2.89
CA ASP A 231 -20.06 7.03 2.65
C ASP A 231 -20.18 6.73 1.15
N VAL A 232 -20.73 7.65 0.36
CA VAL A 232 -20.78 7.53 -1.11
C VAL A 232 -19.38 7.51 -1.71
N HIS A 233 -18.47 8.38 -1.24
CA HIS A 233 -17.08 8.36 -1.69
C HIS A 233 -16.39 7.01 -1.39
N VAL A 234 -16.53 6.51 -0.16
CA VAL A 234 -15.96 5.22 0.25
C VAL A 234 -16.57 4.07 -0.55
N LEU A 235 -17.88 4.11 -0.83
CA LEU A 235 -18.56 3.11 -1.65
C LEU A 235 -17.99 3.07 -3.07
N LEU A 236 -17.83 4.23 -3.71
CA LEU A 236 -17.24 4.33 -5.05
C LEU A 236 -15.80 3.83 -5.07
N TYR A 237 -14.97 4.26 -4.11
CA TYR A 237 -13.59 3.77 -3.99
C TYR A 237 -13.55 2.25 -3.78
N SER A 238 -14.43 1.71 -2.92
CA SER A 238 -14.50 0.28 -2.61
C SER A 238 -14.92 -0.57 -3.81
N HIS A 239 -15.77 -0.05 -4.69
CA HIS A 239 -16.16 -0.73 -5.92
C HIS A 239 -14.95 -0.92 -6.85
N VAL A 240 -14.19 0.15 -7.08
CA VAL A 240 -13.00 0.10 -7.95
C VAL A 240 -11.91 -0.78 -7.33
N GLN A 241 -11.61 -0.58 -6.03
CA GLN A 241 -10.61 -1.38 -5.34
C GLN A 241 -11.00 -2.87 -5.28
N GLY A 242 -12.27 -3.17 -5.02
CA GLY A 242 -12.79 -4.54 -4.89
C GLY A 242 -12.72 -5.36 -6.18
N LEU A 243 -12.82 -4.70 -7.34
CA LEU A 243 -12.53 -5.34 -8.62
C LEU A 243 -11.01 -5.47 -8.83
N ALA A 244 -10.27 -4.42 -8.54
CA ALA A 244 -8.83 -4.32 -8.79
C ALA A 244 -7.99 -5.34 -8.00
N VAL A 245 -8.42 -5.77 -6.80
CA VAL A 245 -7.69 -6.79 -6.03
C VAL A 245 -7.55 -8.12 -6.78
N ASN A 246 -8.45 -8.42 -7.73
CA ASN A 246 -8.39 -9.65 -8.52
C ASN A 246 -7.33 -9.59 -9.63
N LEU A 247 -6.86 -8.40 -10.03
CA LEU A 247 -5.85 -8.25 -11.08
C LEU A 247 -4.51 -8.91 -10.70
N GLU A 248 -4.05 -8.72 -9.46
CA GLU A 248 -2.82 -9.37 -9.01
C GLU A 248 -3.04 -10.86 -8.68
N TRP A 249 -4.24 -11.24 -8.21
CA TRP A 249 -4.53 -12.66 -7.97
C TRP A 249 -4.47 -13.48 -9.25
N GLU A 250 -5.01 -12.96 -10.35
CA GLU A 250 -4.90 -13.62 -11.65
C GLU A 250 -3.45 -13.71 -12.11
N ALA A 251 -2.70 -12.61 -12.06
CA ALA A 251 -1.27 -12.62 -12.41
C ALA A 251 -0.45 -13.61 -11.56
N HIS A 252 -0.79 -13.77 -10.28
CA HIS A 252 -0.15 -14.74 -9.39
C HIS A 252 -0.58 -16.18 -9.67
N ALA A 253 -1.86 -16.41 -9.96
CA ALA A 253 -2.39 -17.71 -10.34
C ALA A 253 -1.74 -18.21 -11.62
N GLU A 254 -1.66 -17.37 -12.66
CA GLU A 254 -0.99 -17.69 -13.91
C GLU A 254 0.51 -17.97 -13.69
N ALA A 255 1.20 -17.10 -12.95
CA ALA A 255 2.63 -17.29 -12.67
C ALA A 255 2.95 -18.57 -11.89
N SER A 256 2.04 -19.04 -11.04
CA SER A 256 2.24 -20.23 -10.19
C SER A 256 1.78 -21.53 -10.86
N THR A 257 0.72 -21.50 -11.67
CA THR A 257 0.14 -22.67 -12.33
C THR A 257 0.63 -22.85 -13.76
N GLY A 258 1.07 -21.78 -14.42
CA GLY A 258 1.38 -21.72 -15.84
C GLY A 258 0.15 -21.75 -16.74
N GLN A 259 -1.06 -21.61 -16.18
CA GLN A 259 -2.32 -21.64 -16.91
C GLN A 259 -2.97 -20.25 -16.86
N SER A 260 -3.47 -19.77 -18.00
CA SER A 260 -4.34 -18.60 -18.04
C SER A 260 -5.73 -18.93 -17.46
N GLU A 261 -6.52 -17.90 -17.11
CA GLU A 261 -7.93 -18.04 -16.70
C GLU A 261 -8.72 -19.00 -17.62
N ASP A 262 -8.65 -18.79 -18.94
CA ASP A 262 -9.34 -19.63 -19.92
C ASP A 262 -8.93 -21.10 -19.82
N GLN A 263 -7.62 -21.37 -19.77
CA GLN A 263 -7.09 -22.74 -19.66
C GLN A 263 -7.49 -23.40 -18.35
N TRP A 264 -7.53 -22.62 -17.27
CA TRP A 264 -8.00 -23.08 -15.97
C TRP A 264 -9.48 -23.47 -16.04
N MET A 265 -10.32 -22.61 -16.62
CA MET A 265 -11.76 -22.85 -16.78
C MET A 265 -12.03 -24.06 -17.69
N ASP A 266 -11.31 -24.19 -18.80
CA ASP A 266 -11.39 -25.35 -19.70
C ASP A 266 -11.03 -26.65 -18.96
N SER A 267 -10.02 -26.62 -18.10
CA SER A 267 -9.62 -27.78 -17.27
C SER A 267 -10.66 -28.19 -16.22
N ARG A 268 -11.67 -27.34 -15.98
CA ARG A 268 -12.79 -27.54 -15.04
C ARG A 268 -14.12 -27.76 -15.73
N ALA A 269 -14.19 -27.72 -17.07
CA ALA A 269 -15.43 -27.85 -17.83
C ALA A 269 -16.23 -29.11 -17.48
N ALA A 270 -15.59 -30.28 -17.39
CA ALA A 270 -16.26 -31.53 -17.03
C ALA A 270 -16.86 -31.51 -15.61
N THR A 271 -16.17 -30.90 -14.64
CA THR A 271 -16.71 -30.73 -13.28
C THR A 271 -17.90 -29.78 -13.27
N LEU A 272 -17.86 -28.72 -14.09
CA LEU A 272 -18.97 -27.79 -14.24
C LEU A 272 -20.19 -28.46 -14.88
N GLU A 273 -19.97 -29.31 -15.89
CA GLU A 273 -20.99 -30.10 -16.55
C GLU A 273 -21.68 -31.06 -15.57
N GLU A 274 -20.92 -31.83 -14.78
CA GLU A 274 -21.49 -32.71 -13.73
C GLU A 274 -22.37 -31.94 -12.72
N LEU A 275 -21.95 -30.72 -12.33
CA LEU A 275 -22.74 -29.87 -11.43
C LEU A 275 -24.04 -29.40 -12.08
N VAL A 276 -24.01 -29.02 -13.35
CA VAL A 276 -25.18 -28.60 -14.13
C VAL A 276 -26.16 -29.76 -14.33
N GLU A 277 -25.65 -30.93 -14.71
CA GLU A 277 -26.44 -32.15 -14.94
C GLU A 277 -27.03 -32.75 -13.65
N SER A 278 -26.45 -32.45 -12.48
CA SER A 278 -26.97 -32.92 -11.20
C SER A 278 -28.41 -32.51 -10.89
N GLY A 279 -28.96 -31.51 -11.61
CA GLY A 279 -30.30 -30.96 -11.41
C GLY A 279 -30.46 -30.14 -10.12
N ARG A 280 -29.39 -30.00 -9.31
CA ARG A 280 -29.42 -29.28 -8.02
C ARG A 280 -29.37 -27.76 -8.18
N PHE A 281 -28.92 -27.26 -9.32
CA PHE A 281 -28.68 -25.83 -9.56
C PHE A 281 -29.42 -25.32 -10.80
N PRO A 282 -30.77 -25.36 -10.82
CA PRO A 282 -31.56 -25.13 -12.04
C PRO A 282 -31.39 -23.73 -12.63
N THR A 283 -31.29 -22.69 -11.80
CA THR A 283 -31.06 -21.32 -12.28
C THR A 283 -29.67 -21.15 -12.87
N PHE A 284 -28.65 -21.74 -12.22
CA PHE A 284 -27.27 -21.68 -12.67
C PHE A 284 -27.10 -22.39 -14.02
N ALA A 285 -27.67 -23.60 -14.14
CA ALA A 285 -27.74 -24.35 -15.39
C ALA A 285 -28.40 -23.55 -16.52
N LYS A 286 -29.55 -22.90 -16.23
CA LYS A 286 -30.25 -22.06 -17.19
C LYS A 286 -29.41 -20.88 -17.69
N VAL A 287 -28.73 -20.19 -16.78
CA VAL A 287 -27.90 -19.02 -17.12
C VAL A 287 -26.66 -19.45 -17.89
N LEU A 288 -25.97 -20.50 -17.45
CA LEU A 288 -24.77 -21.00 -18.13
C LEU A 288 -25.09 -21.48 -19.55
N GLY A 289 -26.19 -22.23 -19.72
CA GLY A 289 -26.64 -22.70 -21.04
C GLY A 289 -27.18 -21.60 -21.97
N ALA A 290 -27.26 -20.34 -21.51
CA ALA A 290 -27.60 -19.20 -22.36
C ALA A 290 -26.37 -18.56 -23.03
N PHE A 291 -25.16 -18.99 -22.67
CA PHE A 291 -23.92 -18.56 -23.31
C PHE A 291 -23.45 -19.63 -24.30
N ASP A 292 -23.38 -19.27 -25.58
CA ASP A 292 -23.00 -20.21 -26.65
C ASP A 292 -21.56 -20.74 -26.50
N ASP A 293 -20.64 -19.89 -26.01
CA ASP A 293 -19.21 -20.19 -25.82
C ASP A 293 -18.77 -20.06 -24.34
N GLY A 294 -19.71 -20.16 -23.39
CA GLY A 294 -19.43 -19.94 -21.96
C GLY A 294 -19.36 -18.46 -21.56
N TYR A 295 -19.11 -18.21 -20.26
CA TYR A 295 -19.05 -16.85 -19.70
C TYR A 295 -17.60 -16.41 -19.51
N ASP A 296 -17.18 -15.40 -20.26
CA ASP A 296 -15.89 -14.72 -20.13
C ASP A 296 -16.00 -13.54 -19.15
N LEU A 297 -15.34 -13.67 -18.00
CA LEU A 297 -15.32 -12.65 -16.95
C LEU A 297 -14.30 -11.54 -17.27
N ARG A 298 -14.75 -10.54 -18.01
CA ARG A 298 -13.90 -9.38 -18.32
C ARG A 298 -14.00 -8.30 -17.24
N LEU A 299 -12.96 -8.16 -16.43
CA LEU A 299 -12.90 -7.17 -15.34
C LEU A 299 -13.14 -5.72 -15.82
N ASP A 300 -12.62 -5.33 -16.98
CA ASP A 300 -12.87 -3.99 -17.55
C ASP A 300 -14.37 -3.77 -17.85
N ALA A 301 -15.06 -4.77 -18.39
CA ALA A 301 -16.49 -4.69 -18.69
C ALA A 301 -17.34 -4.71 -17.40
N LEU A 302 -16.91 -5.49 -16.41
CA LEU A 302 -17.56 -5.55 -15.10
C LEU A 302 -17.40 -4.22 -14.34
N PHE A 303 -16.23 -3.58 -14.44
CA PHE A 303 -16.00 -2.23 -13.91
C PHE A 303 -16.93 -1.20 -14.54
N GLU A 304 -16.98 -1.10 -15.88
CA GLU A 304 -17.83 -0.07 -16.54
C GLU A 304 -19.33 -0.31 -16.30
N SER A 305 -19.79 -1.56 -16.35
CA SER A 305 -21.20 -1.88 -16.09
C SER A 305 -21.57 -1.69 -14.62
N GLY A 306 -20.68 -2.09 -13.69
CA GLY A 306 -20.85 -1.90 -12.26
C GLY A 306 -20.85 -0.41 -11.86
N LEU A 307 -19.93 0.38 -12.41
CA LEU A 307 -19.89 1.82 -12.21
C LEU A 307 -21.18 2.47 -12.69
N ARG A 308 -21.66 2.15 -13.90
CA ARG A 308 -22.92 2.68 -14.42
C ARG A 308 -24.09 2.37 -13.49
N ALA A 309 -24.24 1.10 -13.10
CA ALA A 309 -25.32 0.66 -12.22
C ALA A 309 -25.26 1.34 -10.84
N LEU A 310 -24.06 1.51 -10.28
CA LEU A 310 -23.84 2.19 -9.01
C LEU A 310 -24.25 3.66 -9.08
N LEU A 311 -23.84 4.37 -10.14
CA LEU A 311 -24.21 5.78 -10.34
C LEU A 311 -25.69 5.96 -10.61
N ASP A 312 -26.32 5.05 -11.37
CA ASP A 312 -27.77 5.07 -11.59
C ASP A 312 -28.53 4.88 -10.28
N GLY A 313 -28.07 3.96 -9.42
CA GLY A 313 -28.63 3.74 -8.08
C GLY A 313 -28.43 4.91 -7.12
N LEU A 314 -27.33 5.66 -7.25
CA LEU A 314 -27.04 6.85 -6.43
C LEU A 314 -27.75 8.13 -6.92
N THR A 315 -28.20 8.16 -8.18
CA THR A 315 -28.83 9.34 -8.79
C THR A 315 -30.00 9.89 -7.96
N PRO A 316 -30.97 9.09 -7.49
CA PRO A 316 -32.06 9.60 -6.65
C PRO A 316 -31.60 10.22 -5.32
N LEU A 317 -30.50 9.71 -4.75
CA LEU A 317 -29.94 10.23 -3.49
C LEU A 317 -29.26 11.58 -3.71
N ILE A 318 -28.49 11.71 -4.79
CA ILE A 318 -27.68 12.90 -5.10
C ILE A 318 -28.58 14.02 -5.64
N GLU A 319 -29.57 13.69 -6.49
CA GLU A 319 -30.44 14.69 -7.11
C GLU A 319 -31.70 14.97 -6.28
N GLY A 320 -32.19 13.98 -5.53
CA GLY A 320 -33.36 14.12 -4.66
C GLY A 320 -33.11 14.96 -3.40
N SER A 321 -31.87 14.95 -2.89
CA SER A 321 -31.48 15.76 -1.73
C SER A 321 -31.49 17.28 -2.01
N GLY A 322 -31.30 17.68 -3.28
CA GLY A 322 -31.40 19.08 -3.71
C GLY A 322 -32.83 19.65 -3.68
N ALA A 323 -33.86 18.81 -3.77
CA ALA A 323 -35.25 19.26 -3.84
C ALA A 323 -35.85 19.65 -2.47
N THR A 324 -35.22 19.26 -1.36
CA THR A 324 -35.77 19.44 -0.01
C THR A 324 -35.31 20.76 0.66
N ALA A 325 -34.33 21.46 0.08
CA ALA A 325 -33.73 22.67 0.67
C ALA A 325 -34.37 23.99 0.21
N VAL A 326 -35.43 23.96 -0.61
CA VAL A 326 -36.17 25.15 -1.08
C VAL A 326 -37.63 25.06 -0.62
N ARG A 327 -37.88 25.14 0.68
CA ARG A 327 -39.20 25.51 1.26
C ARG A 327 -39.02 26.24 2.58
#